data_AF-A0AB39VWR4-F1
#
_entry.id   AF-A0AB39VWR4-F1
#
_cell.length_a   1.000
_cell.length_b   1.000
_cell.length_c   1.000
_cell.angle_alpha   90.00
_cell.angle_beta   90.00
_cell.angle_gamma   90.00
#
_symmetry.space_group_name_H-M   'P 1'
#
loop_
_entity.id
_entity.type
_entity.pdbx_description
1 polymer ?
#
loop_
_entity_poly.entity_id
_entity_poly.type
_entity_poly.pdbx_seq_one_letter_code
_entity_poly.pdbx_strand_id
1 'polypeptide(L)'
;MDQELVPLRELTGLTEQARSERAMRYIDKVGNFSHRVDRTGVYSRDISQPGRSANVFINRYDAGVWIFEQNFRPIKNFDYYASDVAKYQYLQVAQRVESSAVMPRKIIRQGVVNQITLNMTSGKQGDELFSAFFQTPNGKSTQRIMDNFSLVAENVEMEELASHANYVVWLKESF
;
A
#
# COMPACT_ATOMS: atom_id res chain seq x y z
N MET A 1 -20.64 1.45 -39.91
CA MET A 1 -19.86 0.54 -39.06
C MET A 1 -19.53 1.35 -37.83
N ASP A 2 -20.46 1.35 -36.88
CA ASP A 2 -20.38 2.19 -35.68
C ASP A 2 -19.25 1.65 -34.80
N GLN A 3 -18.21 2.44 -34.61
CA GLN A 3 -17.26 2.21 -33.53
C GLN A 3 -17.97 2.60 -32.24
N GLU A 4 -18.39 1.60 -31.46
CA GLU A 4 -18.83 1.83 -30.08
C GLU A 4 -17.70 2.54 -29.32
N LEU A 5 -17.97 3.80 -28.94
CA LEU A 5 -17.06 4.58 -28.11
C LEU A 5 -17.07 4.00 -26.70
N VAL A 6 -15.94 3.44 -26.28
CA VAL A 6 -15.75 2.98 -24.91
C VAL A 6 -15.86 4.19 -23.95
N PRO A 7 -16.71 4.13 -22.91
CA PRO A 7 -16.85 5.21 -21.94
C PRO A 7 -15.51 5.59 -21.28
N LEU A 8 -15.31 6.89 -21.00
CA LEU A 8 -14.07 7.41 -20.39
C LEU A 8 -13.68 6.69 -19.09
N ARG A 9 -14.66 6.28 -18.27
CA ARG A 9 -14.40 5.52 -17.03
C ARG A 9 -13.80 4.14 -17.30
N GLU A 10 -14.31 3.44 -18.31
CA GLU A 10 -13.79 2.14 -18.73
C GLU A 10 -12.38 2.29 -19.32
N LEU A 11 -12.15 3.31 -20.15
CA LEU A 11 -10.81 3.66 -20.63
C LEU A 11 -9.84 3.93 -19.48
N THR A 12 -10.23 4.72 -18.47
CA THR A 12 -9.36 4.98 -17.30
C THR A 12 -9.06 3.70 -16.51
N GLY A 13 -10.05 2.82 -16.33
CA GLY A 13 -9.85 1.52 -15.68
C GLY A 13 -8.88 0.63 -16.44
N LEU A 14 -9.02 0.54 -17.77
CA LEU A 14 -8.12 -0.21 -18.64
C LEU A 14 -6.69 0.34 -18.59
N THR A 15 -6.51 1.66 -18.54
CA THR A 15 -5.17 2.27 -18.42
C THR A 15 -4.52 1.97 -17.08
N GLU A 16 -5.29 2.00 -15.98
CA GLU A 16 -4.79 1.73 -14.64
C GLU A 16 -4.44 0.25 -14.46
N GLN A 17 -5.26 -0.64 -15.02
CA GLN A 17 -4.96 -2.08 -15.04
C GLN A 17 -3.67 -2.36 -15.82
N ALA A 18 -3.55 -1.84 -17.04
CA ALA A 18 -2.35 -2.03 -17.86
C ALA A 18 -1.09 -1.47 -17.16
N ARG A 19 -1.21 -0.33 -16.46
CA ARG A 19 -0.13 0.22 -15.62
C ARG A 19 0.21 -0.71 -14.47
N SER A 20 -0.78 -1.18 -13.70
CA SER A 20 -0.57 -2.11 -12.59
C SER A 20 0.12 -3.38 -13.08
N GLU A 21 -0.27 -3.94 -14.22
CA GLU A 21 0.40 -5.12 -14.80
C GLU A 21 1.86 -4.85 -15.18
N ARG A 22 2.18 -3.68 -15.74
CA ARG A 22 3.59 -3.29 -15.99
C ARG A 22 4.36 -3.15 -14.69
N ALA A 23 3.77 -2.54 -13.68
CA ALA A 23 4.38 -2.42 -12.35
C ALA A 23 4.67 -3.79 -11.75
N MET A 24 3.71 -4.72 -11.80
CA MET A 24 3.87 -6.09 -11.30
C MET A 24 5.01 -6.83 -12.01
N ARG A 25 5.10 -6.73 -13.33
CA ARG A 25 6.23 -7.31 -14.09
C ARG A 25 7.57 -6.66 -13.74
N TYR A 26 7.59 -5.34 -13.52
CA TYR A 26 8.79 -4.64 -13.11
C TYR A 26 9.27 -5.10 -11.73
N ILE A 27 8.34 -5.25 -10.79
CA ILE A 27 8.60 -5.69 -9.41
C ILE A 27 9.05 -7.16 -9.38
N ASP A 28 8.43 -8.05 -10.15
CA ASP A 28 8.79 -9.48 -10.18
C ASP A 28 10.17 -9.75 -10.80
N LYS A 29 10.63 -8.87 -11.70
CA LYS A 29 11.85 -9.09 -12.50
C LYS A 29 13.12 -9.11 -11.64
N VAL A 30 13.82 -10.26 -11.68
CA VAL A 30 15.18 -10.41 -11.14
C VAL A 30 16.11 -9.34 -11.73
N GLY A 31 16.79 -8.61 -10.86
CA GLY A 31 17.67 -7.49 -11.22
C GLY A 31 17.00 -6.11 -11.13
N ASN A 32 15.67 -6.03 -11.10
CA ASN A 32 14.97 -4.79 -10.74
C ASN A 32 14.70 -4.74 -9.24
N PHE A 33 14.22 -5.84 -8.67
CA PHE A 33 13.91 -5.95 -7.25
C PHE A 33 14.56 -7.19 -6.63
N SER A 34 14.84 -7.08 -5.34
CA SER A 34 15.18 -8.19 -4.47
C SER A 34 14.06 -8.36 -3.44
N HIS A 35 13.59 -9.59 -3.28
CA HIS A 35 12.56 -9.95 -2.30
C HIS A 35 13.10 -10.98 -1.31
N ARG A 36 12.76 -10.79 -0.03
CA ARG A 36 12.90 -11.81 0.99
C ARG A 36 11.55 -11.97 1.66
N VAL A 37 11.03 -13.18 1.61
CA VAL A 37 9.73 -13.54 2.18
C VAL A 37 10.01 -14.50 3.34
N ASP A 38 9.51 -14.17 4.52
CA ASP A 38 9.43 -15.11 5.64
C ASP A 38 8.02 -15.73 5.72
N ARG A 39 7.49 -16.04 6.90
CA ARG A 39 6.14 -16.63 7.03
C ARG A 39 5.05 -15.66 6.57
N THR A 40 5.08 -14.42 7.07
CA THR A 40 4.07 -13.39 6.77
C THR A 40 4.69 -12.03 6.46
N GLY A 41 5.97 -11.84 6.78
CA GLY A 41 6.78 -10.68 6.47
C GLY A 41 7.38 -10.75 5.07
N VAL A 42 7.37 -9.61 4.40
CA VAL A 42 8.01 -9.44 3.09
C VAL A 42 8.86 -8.18 3.10
N TYR A 43 10.15 -8.38 2.84
CA TYR A 43 11.10 -7.33 2.51
C TYR A 43 11.21 -7.24 0.98
N SER A 44 11.11 -6.04 0.43
CA SER A 44 11.33 -5.77 -0.99
C SER A 44 12.16 -4.51 -1.17
N ARG A 45 13.19 -4.61 -2.01
CA ARG A 45 14.11 -3.51 -2.30
C ARG A 45 14.28 -3.37 -3.80
N ASP A 46 14.12 -2.15 -4.31
CA ASP A 46 14.49 -1.81 -5.67
C ASP A 46 16.03 -1.76 -5.77
N ILE A 47 16.59 -2.63 -6.60
CA ILE A 47 18.03 -2.80 -6.82
C ILE A 47 18.45 -2.38 -8.24
N SER A 48 17.53 -1.80 -9.02
CA SER A 48 17.78 -1.42 -10.41
C SER A 48 18.81 -0.29 -10.58
N GLN A 49 19.06 0.48 -9.52
CA GLN A 49 20.05 1.57 -9.51
C GLN A 49 21.08 1.38 -8.38
N PRO A 50 22.15 0.60 -8.61
CA PRO A 50 23.24 0.43 -7.65
C PRO A 50 23.88 1.76 -7.25
N GLY A 51 24.27 1.90 -5.98
CA GLY A 51 24.96 3.10 -5.47
C GLY A 51 24.06 4.29 -5.11
N ARG A 52 22.73 4.17 -5.25
CA ARG A 52 21.75 5.17 -4.78
C ARG A 52 20.93 4.66 -3.60
N SER A 53 20.31 5.59 -2.86
CA SER A 53 19.29 5.25 -1.85
C SER A 53 18.15 4.47 -2.51
N ALA A 54 18.02 3.20 -2.16
CA ALA A 54 17.01 2.32 -2.74
C ALA A 54 15.61 2.64 -2.21
N ASN A 55 14.60 2.32 -3.03
CA ASN A 55 13.23 2.20 -2.52
C ASN A 55 13.12 0.89 -1.73
N VAL A 56 12.57 0.95 -0.51
CA VAL A 56 12.52 -0.18 0.43
C VAL A 56 11.11 -0.30 1.01
N PHE A 57 10.60 -1.53 1.03
CA PHE A 57 9.26 -1.88 1.48
C PHE A 57 9.33 -3.09 2.41
N ILE A 58 8.92 -2.90 3.66
CA ILE A 58 8.88 -3.92 4.71
C ILE A 58 7.46 -3.94 5.26
N ASN A 59 6.74 -5.03 4.97
CA ASN A 59 5.35 -5.21 5.38
C ASN A 59 5.13 -6.63 5.90
N ARG A 60 4.11 -6.82 6.73
CA ARG A 60 3.66 -8.12 7.23
C ARG A 60 2.17 -8.31 6.94
N TYR A 61 1.81 -9.52 6.51
CA TYR A 61 0.47 -9.91 6.08
C TYR A 61 -0.03 -11.08 6.94
N ASP A 62 -0.44 -10.77 8.16
CA ASP A 62 -1.05 -11.75 9.06
C ASP A 62 -2.55 -11.89 8.74
N ALA A 63 -3.15 -13.02 9.14
CA ALA A 63 -4.59 -13.24 8.95
C ALA A 63 -5.41 -12.13 9.63
N GLY A 64 -6.16 -11.36 8.85
CA GLY A 64 -6.97 -10.26 9.34
C GLY A 64 -6.22 -8.97 9.69
N VAL A 65 -4.88 -8.92 9.61
CA VAL A 65 -4.10 -7.72 9.94
C VAL A 65 -2.93 -7.54 8.98
N TRP A 66 -2.90 -6.42 8.27
CA TRP A 66 -1.74 -6.03 7.45
C TRP A 66 -0.99 -4.89 8.11
N ILE A 67 0.33 -5.01 8.20
CA ILE A 67 1.19 -4.09 8.94
C ILE A 67 2.25 -3.56 7.97
N PHE A 68 2.23 -2.25 7.77
CA PHE A 68 3.15 -1.53 6.90
C PHE A 68 4.18 -0.81 7.77
N GLU A 69 5.33 -1.44 7.95
CA GLU A 69 6.39 -0.98 8.86
C GLU A 69 7.27 0.08 8.22
N GLN A 70 7.68 -0.14 6.97
CA GLN A 70 8.53 0.80 6.23
C GLN A 70 8.18 0.79 4.76
N ASN A 71 7.77 1.91 4.18
CA ASN A 71 7.51 2.04 2.74
C ASN A 71 8.19 3.28 2.17
N PHE A 72 9.52 3.30 2.23
CA PHE A 72 10.31 4.42 1.76
C PHE A 72 10.50 4.37 0.24
N ARG A 73 10.00 5.41 -0.44
CA ARG A 73 10.13 5.56 -1.91
C ARG A 73 10.77 6.90 -2.27
N PRO A 74 12.04 7.15 -1.92
CA PRO A 74 12.75 8.38 -2.26
C PRO A 74 12.93 8.57 -3.78
N ILE A 75 13.06 7.48 -4.53
CA ILE A 75 13.22 7.52 -5.99
C ILE A 75 11.84 7.33 -6.64
N LYS A 76 11.34 8.37 -7.32
CA LYS A 76 9.96 8.39 -7.82
C LYS A 76 9.80 8.17 -9.33
N ASN A 77 10.89 8.12 -10.10
CA ASN A 77 10.90 8.06 -11.56
C ASN A 77 10.63 6.67 -12.16
N PHE A 78 10.03 5.76 -11.39
CA PHE A 78 9.62 4.44 -11.85
C PHE A 78 8.11 4.34 -12.00
N ASP A 79 7.65 3.53 -12.97
CA ASP A 79 6.23 3.28 -13.26
C ASP A 79 5.62 2.23 -12.30
N TYR A 80 5.85 2.40 -10.99
CA TYR A 80 5.19 1.64 -9.92
C TYR A 80 4.97 2.52 -8.68
N TYR A 81 3.92 2.22 -7.92
CA TYR A 81 3.61 2.83 -6.63
C TYR A 81 3.91 1.88 -5.47
N ALA A 82 3.97 2.42 -4.25
CA ALA A 82 4.07 1.61 -3.04
C ALA A 82 2.90 0.62 -2.90
N SER A 83 1.72 0.97 -3.41
CA SER A 83 0.53 0.10 -3.43
C SER A 83 0.68 -1.09 -4.36
N ASP A 84 1.44 -0.99 -5.46
CA ASP A 84 1.73 -2.14 -6.33
C ASP A 84 2.70 -3.11 -5.65
N VAL A 85 3.71 -2.57 -4.96
CA VAL A 85 4.63 -3.40 -4.15
C VAL A 85 3.85 -4.10 -3.05
N ALA A 86 2.96 -3.39 -2.34
CA ALA A 86 2.11 -3.99 -1.33
C ALA A 86 1.23 -5.12 -1.90
N LYS A 87 0.66 -4.93 -3.09
CA LYS A 87 -0.13 -5.95 -3.79
C LYS A 87 0.71 -7.17 -4.13
N TYR A 88 1.89 -6.95 -4.70
CA TYR A 88 2.85 -8.01 -5.02
C TYR A 88 3.24 -8.82 -3.78
N GLN A 89 3.63 -8.14 -2.70
CA GLN A 89 4.02 -8.79 -1.45
C GLN A 89 2.89 -9.64 -0.85
N TYR A 90 1.64 -9.15 -0.85
CA TYR A 90 0.49 -9.94 -0.41
C TYR A 90 0.32 -11.21 -1.24
N LEU A 91 0.37 -11.11 -2.58
CA LEU A 91 0.24 -12.28 -3.46
C LEU A 91 1.35 -13.32 -3.19
N GLN A 92 2.57 -12.86 -2.89
CA GLN A 92 3.68 -13.74 -2.53
C GLN A 92 3.46 -14.48 -1.19
N VAL A 93 2.81 -13.87 -0.22
CA VAL A 93 2.45 -14.53 1.06
C VAL A 93 1.26 -15.47 0.86
N ALA A 94 0.21 -15.00 0.18
CA ALA A 94 -1.01 -15.78 -0.06
C ALA A 94 -0.75 -17.09 -0.84
N GLN A 95 0.22 -17.10 -1.75
CA GLN A 95 0.62 -18.32 -2.46
C GLN A 95 1.37 -19.34 -1.58
N ARG A 96 2.04 -18.89 -0.51
CA ARG A 96 2.90 -19.75 0.33
C ARG A 96 2.15 -20.37 1.51
N VAL A 97 1.08 -19.75 1.95
CA VAL A 97 0.34 -20.17 3.15
C VAL A 97 -1.12 -20.35 2.75
N GLU A 98 -1.53 -21.61 2.54
CA GLU A 98 -2.91 -21.98 2.15
C GLU A 98 -3.98 -21.41 3.10
N SER A 99 -3.61 -21.03 4.34
CA SER A 99 -4.50 -20.49 5.37
C SER A 99 -4.39 -18.97 5.63
N SER A 100 -3.53 -18.21 4.93
CA SER A 100 -3.33 -16.76 5.20
C SER A 100 -3.86 -15.82 4.11
N ALA A 101 -4.58 -16.34 3.11
CA ALA A 101 -5.29 -15.54 2.11
C ALA A 101 -6.56 -14.85 2.68
N VAL A 102 -6.54 -14.49 3.96
CA VAL A 102 -7.64 -13.78 4.62
C VAL A 102 -7.40 -12.29 4.46
N MET A 103 -8.34 -11.63 3.78
CA MET A 103 -8.34 -10.17 3.66
C MET A 103 -8.27 -9.51 5.04
N PRO A 104 -7.61 -8.35 5.16
CA PRO A 104 -7.41 -7.71 6.45
C PRO A 104 -8.74 -7.14 6.96
N ARG A 105 -8.95 -7.21 8.27
CA ARG A 105 -9.95 -6.40 9.01
C ARG A 105 -9.38 -5.05 9.42
N LYS A 106 -8.06 -4.92 9.44
CA LYS A 106 -7.37 -3.65 9.66
C LYS A 106 -6.02 -3.57 8.96
N ILE A 107 -5.67 -2.35 8.59
CA ILE A 107 -4.35 -1.97 8.09
C ILE A 107 -3.66 -1.10 9.14
N ILE A 108 -2.45 -1.45 9.53
CA ILE A 108 -1.62 -0.67 10.46
C ILE A 108 -0.50 0.00 9.67
N ARG A 109 -0.42 1.34 9.72
CA ARG A 109 0.78 2.08 9.34
C ARG A 109 1.62 2.30 10.59
N GLN A 110 2.68 1.52 10.74
CA GLN A 110 3.52 1.56 11.94
C GLN A 110 4.67 2.53 11.74
N GLY A 111 5.05 3.27 12.78
CA GLY A 111 6.26 4.09 12.78
C GLY A 111 6.26 5.22 11.74
N VAL A 112 5.11 5.86 11.50
CA VAL A 112 5.01 6.90 10.48
C VAL A 112 5.79 8.15 10.92
N VAL A 113 6.84 8.47 10.18
CA VAL A 113 7.70 9.66 10.36
C VAL A 113 7.46 10.75 9.31
N ASN A 114 6.47 10.58 8.44
CA ASN A 114 6.18 11.54 7.38
C ASN A 114 5.62 12.84 7.96
N GLN A 115 6.40 13.93 7.95
CA GLN A 115 6.02 15.18 8.62
C GLN A 115 4.71 15.79 8.10
N ILE A 116 4.41 15.66 6.80
CA ILE A 116 3.14 16.13 6.23
C ILE A 116 1.97 15.37 6.88
N THR A 117 2.11 14.05 7.00
CA THR A 117 1.10 13.22 7.66
C THR A 117 0.94 13.63 9.11
N LEU A 118 2.03 13.67 9.87
CA LEU A 118 2.01 14.02 11.30
C LEU A 118 1.39 15.40 11.56
N ASN A 119 1.77 16.43 10.79
CA ASN A 119 1.22 17.77 10.96
C ASN A 119 -0.28 17.83 10.63
N MET A 120 -0.74 17.06 9.64
CA MET A 120 -2.13 17.06 9.23
C MET A 120 -3.04 16.33 10.23
N THR A 121 -2.53 15.36 10.99
CA THR A 121 -3.34 14.51 11.87
C THR A 121 -3.14 14.81 13.36
N SER A 122 -2.07 15.52 13.74
CA SER A 122 -1.78 15.83 15.15
C SER A 122 -2.97 16.49 15.85
N GLY A 123 -3.27 16.00 17.04
CA GLY A 123 -4.40 16.42 17.88
C GLY A 123 -5.80 16.03 17.38
N LYS A 124 -5.95 15.41 16.20
CA LYS A 124 -7.27 15.04 15.64
C LYS A 124 -7.71 13.66 16.08
N GLN A 125 -9.03 13.46 16.18
CA GLN A 125 -9.66 12.17 16.50
C GLN A 125 -10.96 11.97 15.69
N GLY A 126 -11.50 10.75 15.67
CA GLY A 126 -12.77 10.43 15.00
C GLY A 126 -12.82 10.83 13.53
N ASP A 127 -13.94 11.40 13.09
CA ASP A 127 -14.17 11.80 11.69
C ASP A 127 -13.16 12.84 11.18
N GLU A 128 -12.67 13.70 12.07
CA GLU A 128 -11.66 14.71 11.73
C GLU A 128 -10.32 14.04 11.39
N LEU A 129 -9.90 13.06 12.21
CA LEU A 129 -8.70 12.26 11.95
C LEU A 129 -8.86 11.43 10.69
N PHE A 130 -10.01 10.77 10.51
CA PHE A 130 -10.32 9.98 9.33
C PHE A 130 -10.16 10.84 8.05
N SER A 131 -10.83 11.99 8.02
CA SER A 131 -10.82 12.91 6.88
C SER A 131 -9.43 13.48 6.61
N ALA A 132 -8.71 13.86 7.66
CA ALA A 132 -7.35 14.39 7.55
C ALA A 132 -6.37 13.33 7.05
N PHE A 133 -6.40 12.12 7.63
CA PHE A 133 -5.49 11.04 7.30
C PHE A 133 -5.53 10.71 5.81
N PHE A 134 -6.71 10.53 5.19
CA PHE A 134 -6.82 10.18 3.78
C PHE A 134 -6.38 11.27 2.79
N GLN A 135 -6.18 12.50 3.26
CA GLN A 135 -5.58 13.58 2.46
C GLN A 135 -4.03 13.56 2.47
N THR A 136 -3.43 12.89 3.46
CA THR A 136 -1.97 12.77 3.62
C THR A 136 -1.34 11.83 2.59
N PRO A 137 -0.01 11.89 2.38
CA PRO A 137 0.69 10.90 1.56
C PRO A 137 0.47 9.45 2.03
N ASN A 138 0.51 9.20 3.35
CA ASN A 138 0.30 7.88 3.93
C ASN A 138 -1.15 7.39 3.75
N GLY A 139 -2.14 8.27 3.93
CA GLY A 139 -3.54 7.94 3.69
C GLY A 139 -3.85 7.67 2.24
N LYS A 140 -3.34 8.48 1.29
CA LYS A 140 -3.49 8.24 -0.15
C LYS A 140 -2.87 6.91 -0.60
N SER A 141 -1.70 6.57 -0.06
CA SER A 141 -1.09 5.25 -0.29
C SER A 141 -1.95 4.13 0.28
N THR A 142 -2.57 4.33 1.45
CA THR A 142 -3.47 3.35 2.08
C THR A 142 -4.74 3.17 1.27
N GLN A 143 -5.36 4.26 0.80
CA GLN A 143 -6.52 4.21 -0.09
C GLN A 143 -6.24 3.38 -1.34
N ARG A 144 -5.11 3.64 -2.02
CA ARG A 144 -4.73 2.85 -3.21
C ARG A 144 -4.52 1.37 -2.93
N ILE A 145 -4.01 1.03 -1.74
CA ILE A 145 -3.90 -0.37 -1.31
C ILE A 145 -5.29 -0.96 -1.13
N MET A 146 -6.19 -0.25 -0.45
CA MET A 146 -7.58 -0.71 -0.27
C MET A 146 -8.30 -0.87 -1.62
N ASP A 147 -8.15 0.08 -2.52
CA ASP A 147 -8.75 0.05 -3.87
C ASP A 147 -8.29 -1.20 -4.66
N ASN A 148 -7.01 -1.59 -4.55
CA ASN A 148 -6.45 -2.78 -5.18
C ASN A 148 -7.10 -4.10 -4.72
N PHE A 149 -7.79 -4.09 -3.57
CA PHE A 149 -8.41 -5.25 -2.94
C PHE A 149 -9.90 -5.05 -2.66
N SER A 150 -10.51 -3.98 -3.21
CA SER A 150 -11.91 -3.63 -2.99
C SER A 150 -12.30 -3.50 -1.51
N LEU A 151 -11.37 -3.01 -0.69
CA LEU A 151 -11.55 -2.78 0.75
C LEU A 151 -12.06 -1.35 0.99
N VAL A 152 -12.78 -1.16 2.10
CA VAL A 152 -13.30 0.15 2.50
C VAL A 152 -12.96 0.41 3.97
N ALA A 153 -12.43 1.59 4.25
CA ALA A 153 -12.16 2.02 5.61
C ALA A 153 -13.45 2.42 6.36
N GLU A 154 -13.55 2.01 7.61
CA GLU A 154 -14.60 2.40 8.54
C GLU A 154 -14.15 3.52 9.48
N ASN A 155 -12.94 3.39 10.03
CA ASN A 155 -12.41 4.30 11.03
C ASN A 155 -10.88 4.38 10.93
N VAL A 156 -10.31 5.47 11.44
CA VAL A 156 -8.87 5.63 11.65
C VAL A 156 -8.62 5.97 13.11
N GLU A 157 -7.80 5.18 13.77
CA GLU A 157 -7.23 5.49 15.08
C GLU A 157 -5.77 5.90 14.93
N MET A 158 -5.30 6.76 15.83
CA MET A 158 -3.92 7.23 15.88
C MET A 158 -3.36 7.06 17.28
N GLU A 159 -2.17 6.51 17.36
CA GLU A 159 -1.31 6.55 18.54
C GLU A 159 -0.16 7.49 18.23
N GLU A 160 -0.14 8.67 18.86
CA GLU A 160 0.91 9.67 18.69
C GLU A 160 2.05 9.38 19.68
N LEU A 161 3.27 9.25 19.17
CA LEU A 161 4.50 9.09 19.94
C LEU A 161 5.44 10.27 19.68
N ALA A 162 6.49 10.41 20.50
CA ALA A 162 7.35 11.59 20.50
C ALA A 162 7.99 11.94 19.14
N SER A 163 8.24 10.96 18.27
CA SER A 163 8.93 11.15 16.98
C SER A 163 8.19 10.55 15.77
N HIS A 164 7.07 9.88 16.00
CA HIS A 164 6.31 9.16 14.98
C HIS A 164 4.90 8.88 15.48
N ALA A 165 4.03 8.39 14.60
CA ALA A 165 2.71 7.91 14.99
C ALA A 165 2.41 6.56 14.35
N ASN A 166 1.59 5.77 15.02
CA ASN A 166 0.96 4.59 14.43
C ASN A 166 -0.47 4.96 14.02
N TYR A 167 -0.91 4.48 12.86
CA TYR A 167 -2.29 4.62 12.40
C TYR A 167 -2.91 3.25 12.22
N VAL A 168 -4.09 3.04 12.79
CA VAL A 168 -4.87 1.82 12.58
C VAL A 168 -6.10 2.19 11.76
N VAL A 169 -6.18 1.65 10.55
CA VAL A 169 -7.33 1.80 9.66
C VAL A 169 -8.18 0.55 9.78
N TRP A 170 -9.35 0.67 10.39
CA TRP A 170 -10.33 -0.40 10.48
C TRP A 170 -11.10 -0.52 9.17
N LEU A 171 -11.39 -1.74 8.74
CA LEU A 171 -12.00 -2.05 7.45
C LEU A 171 -13.37 -2.69 7.64
N LYS A 172 -14.31 -2.37 6.76
CA LYS A 172 -15.61 -3.03 6.72
C LYS A 172 -15.50 -4.37 5.98
N GLU A 173 -16.26 -5.37 6.44
CA GLU A 173 -16.54 -6.54 5.61
C GLU A 173 -17.44 -6.08 4.46
N SER A 174 -17.04 -6.35 3.22
CA SER A 174 -17.87 -6.07 2.04
C SER A 174 -19.04 -7.06 2.03
N PHE A 175 -20.26 -6.56 2.25
CA PHE A 175 -21.51 -7.31 2.10
C PHE A 175 -21.85 -7.56 0.63
#